data_AF-A0A178MFI6-F1
#
_entry.id   AF-A0A178MFI6-F1
#
_cell.length_a   1.000
_cell.length_b   1.000
_cell.length_c   1.000
_cell.angle_alpha   90.00
_cell.angle_beta   90.00
_cell.angle_gamma   90.00
#
_symmetry.space_group_name_H-M   'P 1'
#
loop_
_entity.id
_entity.type
_entity.pdbx_description
1 polymer ?
#
loop_
_entity_poly.entity_id
_entity_poly.type
_entity_poly.pdbx_seq_one_letter_code
_entity_poly.pdbx_strand_id
1 'polypeptide(L)'
;MIEWIQRRRGLIAGIVAAILFAVWASSQYEPRVLASILLSGLTLGALYFLVTSGLSLIFGLMDVLNFAHGTLFMIGAYIGFTLYANPRLLLNTLPFVLAFVAGWLLARWLPFSSLPAGHRRPLWVVAVLVGVFAVWGFELAPLATTALSSGGRVPTEQAQAPVGIFIARTLGLAITGLIAGAAFVIGSEHARRPANRDLAWPLGLLALALIIAPLRLSAEGWILALDSNTRFLLALVAGAGGGAALGGLMEWSLIRPLYSRPIYQVLVTLGLVFVGTELVKGIWGPGGYFMELPAWFSRRGPSCPSPNLIAWLQDNCASIDVLGRPFPSYRIFIIALGIAMFIGIAVLLRYTRLGMIIRAGVQDGEMVQALGINVRRVFTLVFALGAGLAALGGVAAAPFLGISPGLGQEFQLQAFIAVVIGGMGSFTGAAMGALLVGLARAFGDQMVLTGIQLPWMSEAMTFSPSIARASTVLIMALVLLLRPAGLFGKKE
;
A
#
# COMPACT_ATOMS: atom_id res chain seq x y z
N MET A 1 -23.87 -14.10 -40.18
CA MET A 1 -22.46 -13.61 -40.20
C MET A 1 -22.37 -12.12 -39.87
N ILE A 2 -23.15 -11.24 -40.52
CA ILE A 2 -23.14 -9.79 -40.27
C ILE A 2 -23.57 -9.41 -38.84
N GLU A 3 -24.59 -10.05 -38.27
CA GLU A 3 -24.98 -9.86 -36.85
C GLU A 3 -23.92 -10.32 -35.84
N TRP A 4 -23.17 -11.38 -36.17
CA TRP A 4 -22.07 -11.87 -35.34
C TRP A 4 -20.92 -10.86 -35.30
N ILE A 5 -20.59 -10.29 -36.46
CA ILE A 5 -19.61 -9.21 -36.58
C ILE A 5 -20.10 -7.97 -35.83
N GLN A 6 -21.38 -7.57 -35.98
CA GLN A 6 -21.97 -6.41 -35.31
C GLN A 6 -21.95 -6.52 -33.78
N ARG A 7 -22.26 -7.70 -33.21
CA ARG A 7 -22.16 -7.95 -31.75
C ARG A 7 -20.73 -7.94 -31.22
N ARG A 8 -19.72 -8.23 -32.05
CA ARG A 8 -18.30 -8.36 -31.64
C ARG A 8 -17.37 -7.30 -32.26
N ARG A 9 -17.89 -6.23 -32.89
CA ARG A 9 -17.08 -5.19 -33.57
C ARG A 9 -15.95 -4.66 -32.70
N GLY A 10 -16.22 -4.37 -31.42
CA GLY A 10 -15.20 -3.86 -30.49
C GLY A 10 -14.08 -4.88 -30.20
N LEU A 11 -14.41 -6.17 -30.10
CA LEU A 11 -13.43 -7.24 -29.90
C LEU A 11 -12.57 -7.45 -31.16
N ILE A 12 -13.20 -7.45 -32.33
CA ILE A 12 -12.50 -7.60 -33.62
C ILE A 12 -11.57 -6.40 -33.86
N ALA A 13 -12.06 -5.17 -33.66
CA ALA A 13 -11.25 -3.96 -33.79
C ALA A 13 -10.05 -3.96 -32.82
N GLY A 14 -10.25 -4.39 -31.57
CA GLY A 14 -9.16 -4.51 -30.59
C GLY A 14 -8.10 -5.54 -30.99
N ILE A 15 -8.52 -6.71 -31.47
CA ILE A 15 -7.59 -7.76 -31.94
C ILE A 15 -6.81 -7.27 -33.17
N VAL A 16 -7.48 -6.64 -34.13
CA VAL A 16 -6.82 -6.07 -35.33
C VAL A 16 -5.82 -5.00 -34.93
N ALA A 17 -6.18 -4.08 -34.03
CA ALA A 17 -5.27 -3.05 -33.54
C ALA A 17 -4.04 -3.65 -32.82
N ALA A 18 -4.23 -4.69 -32.01
CA ALA A 18 -3.13 -5.38 -31.34
C ALA A 18 -2.19 -6.09 -32.33
N ILE A 19 -2.75 -6.72 -33.38
CA ILE A 19 -1.95 -7.35 -34.44
C ILE A 19 -1.15 -6.30 -35.22
N LEU A 20 -1.80 -5.21 -35.64
CA LEU A 20 -1.13 -4.10 -36.34
C LEU A 20 -0.01 -3.50 -35.49
N PHE A 21 -0.26 -3.31 -34.19
CA PHE A 21 0.76 -2.84 -33.25
C PHE A 21 1.91 -3.82 -33.09
N ALA A 22 1.63 -5.12 -32.98
CA ALA A 22 2.66 -6.15 -32.86
C ALA A 22 3.55 -6.22 -34.11
N VAL A 23 2.94 -6.14 -35.30
CA VAL A 23 3.67 -6.09 -36.59
C VAL A 23 4.54 -4.83 -36.63
N TRP A 24 3.97 -3.67 -36.32
CA TRP A 24 4.74 -2.42 -36.26
C TRP A 24 5.91 -2.52 -35.27
N ALA A 25 5.68 -3.01 -34.05
CA ALA A 25 6.72 -3.15 -33.04
C ALA A 25 7.85 -4.11 -33.48
N SER A 26 7.50 -5.23 -34.13
CA SER A 26 8.49 -6.16 -34.70
C SER A 26 9.32 -5.59 -35.85
N SER A 27 8.80 -4.58 -36.55
CA SER A 27 9.53 -3.89 -37.61
C SER A 27 10.51 -2.84 -37.08
N GLN A 28 10.25 -2.29 -35.89
CA GLN A 28 11.01 -1.20 -35.30
C GLN A 28 12.08 -1.66 -34.31
N TYR A 29 11.85 -2.79 -33.62
CA TYR A 29 12.70 -3.22 -32.51
C TYR A 29 13.24 -4.62 -32.73
N GLU A 30 14.52 -4.82 -32.37
CA GLU A 30 15.11 -6.15 -32.34
C GLU A 30 14.35 -7.08 -31.36
N PRO A 31 14.29 -8.40 -31.63
CA PRO A 31 13.62 -9.37 -30.76
C PRO A 31 14.08 -9.32 -29.29
N ARG A 32 15.37 -9.04 -29.07
CA ARG A 32 15.98 -8.92 -27.74
C ARG A 32 15.44 -7.71 -26.96
N VAL A 33 15.26 -6.59 -27.66
CA VAL A 33 14.67 -5.37 -27.09
C VAL A 33 13.20 -5.61 -26.78
N LEU A 34 12.45 -6.22 -27.71
CA LEU A 34 11.04 -6.56 -27.50
C LEU A 34 10.83 -7.46 -26.27
N ALA A 35 11.67 -8.49 -26.10
CA ALA A 35 11.62 -9.33 -24.91
C ALA A 35 11.84 -8.51 -23.62
N SER A 36 12.80 -7.59 -23.63
CA SER A 36 13.05 -6.72 -22.48
C SER A 36 11.90 -5.74 -22.19
N ILE A 37 11.22 -5.22 -23.22
CA ILE A 37 10.04 -4.36 -23.08
C ILE A 37 8.88 -5.15 -22.48
N LEU A 38 8.61 -6.35 -22.99
CA LEU A 38 7.53 -7.21 -22.49
C LEU A 38 7.76 -7.59 -21.02
N LEU A 39 8.99 -7.99 -20.65
CA LEU A 39 9.32 -8.30 -19.27
C LEU A 39 9.27 -7.07 -18.34
N SER A 40 9.72 -5.91 -18.83
CA SER A 40 9.59 -4.65 -18.09
C SER A 40 8.13 -4.26 -17.89
N GLY A 41 7.29 -4.41 -18.92
CA GLY A 41 5.86 -4.15 -18.85
C GLY A 41 5.12 -5.13 -17.96
N LEU A 42 5.53 -6.40 -17.94
CA LEU A 42 5.02 -7.38 -16.98
C LEU A 42 5.40 -7.01 -15.54
N THR A 43 6.60 -6.48 -15.32
CA THR A 43 7.05 -5.99 -14.00
C THR A 43 6.19 -4.80 -13.54
N LEU A 44 6.03 -3.78 -14.39
CA LEU A 44 5.19 -2.62 -14.10
C LEU A 44 3.73 -3.02 -13.91
N GLY A 45 3.23 -3.93 -14.75
CA GLY A 45 1.87 -4.45 -14.66
C GLY A 45 1.63 -5.21 -13.36
N ALA A 46 2.60 -5.99 -12.90
CA ALA A 46 2.55 -6.63 -11.59
C ALA A 46 2.51 -5.59 -10.46
N LEU A 47 3.35 -4.55 -10.48
CA LEU A 47 3.31 -3.47 -9.48
C LEU A 47 1.98 -2.70 -9.48
N TYR A 48 1.48 -2.34 -10.66
CA TYR A 48 0.17 -1.70 -10.78
C TYR A 48 -0.93 -2.63 -10.28
N PHE A 49 -0.84 -3.93 -10.54
CA PHE A 49 -1.80 -4.90 -10.03
C PHE A 49 -1.79 -4.98 -8.50
N LEU A 50 -0.64 -4.86 -7.83
CA LEU A 50 -0.58 -4.84 -6.36
C LEU A 50 -1.50 -3.75 -5.77
N VAL A 51 -1.50 -2.55 -6.37
CA VAL A 51 -2.36 -1.42 -5.96
C VAL A 51 -3.80 -1.59 -6.45
N THR A 52 -3.95 -1.94 -7.72
CA THR A 52 -5.24 -2.09 -8.41
C THR A 52 -6.07 -3.20 -7.79
N SER A 53 -5.44 -4.27 -7.30
CA SER A 53 -6.12 -5.39 -6.67
C SER A 53 -6.82 -4.98 -5.37
N GLY A 54 -6.19 -4.14 -4.55
CA GLY A 54 -6.81 -3.58 -3.35
C GLY A 54 -7.95 -2.63 -3.68
N LEU A 55 -7.76 -1.75 -4.66
CA LEU A 55 -8.78 -0.82 -5.13
C LEU A 55 -9.98 -1.56 -5.73
N SER A 56 -9.73 -2.56 -6.59
CA SER A 56 -10.76 -3.39 -7.22
C SER A 56 -11.49 -4.26 -6.21
N LEU A 57 -10.82 -4.73 -5.17
CA LEU A 57 -11.45 -5.51 -4.10
C LEU A 57 -12.42 -4.63 -3.30
N ILE A 58 -12.01 -3.42 -2.92
CA ILE A 58 -12.84 -2.48 -2.17
C ILE A 58 -14.02 -2.01 -3.01
N PHE A 59 -13.74 -1.50 -4.22
CA PHE A 59 -14.77 -1.00 -5.11
C PHE A 59 -15.73 -2.11 -5.53
N GLY A 60 -15.21 -3.25 -5.96
CA GLY A 60 -16.04 -4.34 -6.49
C GLY A 60 -16.95 -5.04 -5.49
N LEU A 61 -16.79 -4.72 -4.21
CA LEU A 61 -17.62 -5.28 -3.15
C LEU A 61 -18.50 -4.21 -2.50
N MET A 62 -18.03 -2.97 -2.37
CA MET A 62 -18.74 -1.96 -1.59
C MET A 62 -19.19 -0.75 -2.43
N ASP A 63 -18.84 -0.70 -3.71
CA ASP A 63 -19.01 0.46 -4.60
C ASP A 63 -18.42 1.75 -4.02
N VAL A 64 -17.36 1.59 -3.21
CA VAL A 64 -16.65 2.64 -2.50
C VAL A 64 -15.38 2.97 -3.27
N LEU A 65 -15.36 4.13 -3.93
CA LEU A 65 -14.16 4.67 -4.55
C LEU A 65 -13.29 5.37 -3.49
N ASN A 66 -12.10 4.84 -3.23
CA ASN A 66 -11.15 5.41 -2.27
C ASN A 66 -9.94 6.03 -2.99
N PHE A 67 -9.87 7.36 -3.04
CA PHE A 67 -8.74 8.08 -3.63
C PHE A 67 -7.46 8.02 -2.79
N ALA A 68 -7.56 7.72 -1.49
CA ALA A 68 -6.41 7.61 -0.58
C ALA A 68 -5.66 6.27 -0.71
N HIS A 69 -6.05 5.40 -1.64
CA HIS A 69 -5.47 4.06 -1.76
C HIS A 69 -3.97 4.08 -2.10
N GLY A 70 -3.54 4.99 -2.97
CA GLY A 70 -2.14 5.19 -3.33
C GLY A 70 -1.36 5.85 -2.21
N THR A 71 -2.01 6.66 -1.37
CA THR A 71 -1.41 7.16 -0.14
C THR A 71 -1.09 6.00 0.82
N LEU A 72 -1.94 4.98 0.90
CA LEU A 72 -1.68 3.76 1.67
C LEU A 72 -0.54 2.92 1.08
N PHE A 73 -0.46 2.83 -0.26
CA PHE A 73 0.70 2.26 -0.96
C PHE A 73 2.01 2.96 -0.54
N MET A 74 2.04 4.29 -0.60
CA MET A 74 3.18 5.10 -0.21
C MET A 74 3.52 4.92 1.27
N ILE A 75 2.55 5.04 2.18
CA ILE A 75 2.79 4.86 3.62
C ILE A 75 3.34 3.46 3.92
N GLY A 76 2.84 2.43 3.22
CA GLY A 76 3.40 1.08 3.27
C GLY A 76 4.88 1.05 2.94
N ALA A 77 5.29 1.70 1.84
CA ALA A 77 6.69 1.81 1.43
C ALA A 77 7.56 2.46 2.52
N TYR A 78 7.10 3.56 3.13
CA TYR A 78 7.80 4.25 4.22
C TYR A 78 7.90 3.41 5.50
N ILE A 79 6.84 2.70 5.88
CA ILE A 79 6.86 1.79 7.04
C ILE A 79 7.85 0.65 6.80
N GLY A 80 7.81 0.02 5.62
CA GLY A 80 8.74 -1.06 5.26
C GLY A 80 10.19 -0.59 5.23
N PHE A 81 10.45 0.57 4.63
CA PHE A 81 11.78 1.19 4.62
C PHE A 81 12.30 1.50 6.02
N THR A 82 11.43 2.05 6.88
CA THR A 82 11.79 2.33 8.27
C THR A 82 12.24 1.04 8.94
N LEU A 83 11.50 -0.06 8.83
CA LEU A 83 11.92 -1.32 9.44
C LEU A 83 13.20 -1.90 8.83
N TYR A 84 13.39 -1.76 7.52
CA TYR A 84 14.54 -2.32 6.79
C TYR A 84 15.84 -1.56 7.03
N ALA A 85 15.80 -0.23 6.93
CA ALA A 85 16.97 0.65 6.89
C ALA A 85 17.20 1.43 8.19
N ASN A 86 16.14 1.81 8.90
CA ASN A 86 16.25 2.64 10.11
C ASN A 86 15.07 2.41 11.08
N PRO A 87 15.09 1.33 11.89
CA PRO A 87 13.95 0.96 12.72
C PRO A 87 13.72 1.91 13.91
N ARG A 88 14.58 2.93 14.11
CA ARG A 88 14.50 3.92 15.20
C ARG A 88 13.12 4.54 15.31
N LEU A 89 12.62 5.09 14.20
CA LEU A 89 11.34 5.79 14.19
C LEU A 89 10.21 4.89 14.65
N LEU A 90 10.17 3.64 14.16
CA LEU A 90 9.14 2.67 14.56
C LEU A 90 9.27 2.30 16.03
N LEU A 91 10.48 1.99 16.51
CA LEU A 91 10.72 1.61 17.91
C LEU A 91 10.46 2.75 18.91
N ASN A 92 10.60 4.00 18.48
CA ASN A 92 10.37 5.17 19.32
C ASN A 92 8.92 5.71 19.25
N THR A 93 8.15 5.38 18.21
CA THR A 93 6.75 5.83 18.06
C THR A 93 5.73 4.74 18.41
N LEU A 94 6.04 3.46 18.20
CA LEU A 94 5.13 2.37 18.49
C LEU A 94 4.76 2.27 19.99
N PRO A 95 5.69 2.38 20.97
CA PRO A 95 5.33 2.36 22.39
C PRO A 95 4.35 3.45 22.78
N PHE A 96 4.46 4.63 22.17
CA PHE A 96 3.58 5.77 22.39
C PHE A 96 2.15 5.47 21.96
N VAL A 97 1.99 4.88 20.76
CA VAL A 97 0.67 4.46 20.24
C VAL A 97 0.09 3.34 21.11
N LEU A 98 0.89 2.33 21.45
CA LEU A 98 0.47 1.20 22.29
C LEU A 98 0.03 1.67 23.68
N ALA A 99 0.80 2.58 24.30
CA ALA A 99 0.48 3.15 25.60
C ALA A 99 -0.82 3.96 25.58
N PHE A 100 -0.99 4.85 24.58
CA PHE A 100 -2.22 5.61 24.42
C PHE A 100 -3.45 4.71 24.22
N VAL A 101 -3.35 3.71 23.34
CA VAL A 101 -4.44 2.75 23.08
C VAL A 101 -4.73 1.92 24.34
N ALA A 102 -3.71 1.47 25.05
CA ALA A 102 -3.86 0.75 26.31
C ALA A 102 -4.63 1.59 27.34
N GLY A 103 -4.22 2.84 27.55
CA GLY A 103 -4.91 3.79 28.42
C GLY A 103 -6.37 3.99 28.01
N TRP A 104 -6.62 4.26 26.73
CA TRP A 104 -7.97 4.45 26.20
C TRP A 104 -8.90 3.27 26.50
N LEU A 105 -8.39 2.06 26.30
CA LEU A 105 -9.14 0.84 26.57
C LEU A 105 -9.37 0.67 28.08
N LEU A 106 -8.34 0.86 28.92
CA LEU A 106 -8.44 0.73 30.40
C LEU A 106 -9.54 1.60 31.01
N ALA A 107 -9.84 2.74 30.40
CA ALA A 107 -10.88 3.64 30.88
C ALA A 107 -12.26 2.97 31.04
N ARG A 108 -12.56 1.89 30.29
CA ARG A 108 -13.83 1.16 30.38
C ARG A 108 -14.02 0.36 31.68
N TRP A 109 -12.94 0.06 32.40
CA TRP A 109 -12.98 -0.67 33.67
C TRP A 109 -13.03 0.26 34.88
N LEU A 110 -12.72 1.54 34.70
CA LEU A 110 -12.82 2.56 35.74
C LEU A 110 -14.24 3.12 35.82
N PRO A 111 -14.67 3.61 37.00
CA PRO A 111 -16.04 4.09 37.22
C PRO A 111 -16.27 5.50 36.63
N PHE A 112 -15.76 5.78 35.43
CA PHE A 112 -15.97 7.08 34.78
C PHE A 112 -17.39 7.25 34.23
N SER A 113 -18.10 6.15 33.99
CA SER A 113 -19.49 6.19 33.51
C SER A 113 -20.47 6.82 34.50
N SER A 114 -20.13 6.88 35.80
CA SER A 114 -20.95 7.54 36.82
C SER A 114 -20.70 9.05 36.92
N LEU A 115 -19.76 9.60 36.16
CA LEU A 115 -19.49 11.04 36.15
C LEU A 115 -20.59 11.82 35.40
N PRO A 116 -20.97 13.02 35.88
CA PRO A 116 -21.90 13.88 35.17
C PRO A 116 -21.40 14.25 33.77
N ALA A 117 -22.33 14.34 32.80
CA ALA A 117 -22.02 14.65 31.40
C ALA A 117 -21.23 15.97 31.21
N GLY A 118 -21.35 16.92 32.15
CA GLY A 118 -20.57 18.16 32.16
C GLY A 118 -19.06 17.96 32.18
N HIS A 119 -18.55 16.82 32.67
CA HIS A 119 -17.11 16.53 32.73
C HIS A 119 -16.53 16.05 31.39
N ARG A 120 -17.36 15.74 30.39
CA ARG A 120 -16.89 15.20 29.10
C ARG A 120 -15.97 16.16 28.34
N ARG A 121 -16.37 17.44 28.21
CA ARG A 121 -15.58 18.47 27.52
C ARG A 121 -14.26 18.79 28.24
N PRO A 122 -14.23 19.05 29.57
CA PRO A 122 -12.97 19.34 30.24
C PRO A 122 -12.01 18.15 30.21
N LEU A 123 -12.48 16.90 30.25
CA LEU A 123 -11.60 15.74 30.12
C LEU A 123 -10.91 15.67 28.75
N TRP A 124 -11.59 16.03 27.66
CA TRP A 124 -10.93 16.14 26.34
C TRP A 124 -9.83 17.22 26.34
N VAL A 125 -10.09 18.38 26.95
CA VAL A 125 -9.09 19.45 27.07
C VAL A 125 -7.90 18.99 27.89
N VAL A 126 -8.14 18.36 29.04
CA VAL A 126 -7.09 17.82 29.91
C VAL A 126 -6.30 16.74 29.18
N ALA A 127 -6.95 15.83 28.45
CA ALA A 127 -6.26 14.81 27.65
C ALA A 127 -5.32 15.45 26.62
N VAL A 128 -5.77 16.49 25.90
CA VAL A 128 -4.93 17.20 24.94
C VAL A 128 -3.74 17.88 25.63
N LEU A 129 -3.94 18.57 26.75
CA LEU A 129 -2.87 19.23 27.50
C LEU A 129 -1.82 18.23 28.02
N VAL A 130 -2.27 17.13 28.63
CA VAL A 130 -1.38 16.06 29.12
C VAL A 130 -0.66 15.39 27.96
N GLY A 131 -1.32 15.18 26.83
CA GLY A 131 -0.71 14.61 25.62
C GLY A 131 0.37 15.50 25.03
N VAL A 132 0.09 16.81 24.89
CA VAL A 132 1.06 17.81 24.41
C VAL A 132 2.25 17.89 25.35
N PHE A 133 2.03 17.88 26.66
CA PHE A 133 3.11 17.86 27.64
C PHE A 133 3.94 16.57 27.56
N ALA A 134 3.27 15.41 27.41
CA ALA A 134 3.93 14.11 27.33
C ALA A 134 4.84 13.99 26.09
N VAL A 135 4.50 14.64 24.98
CA VAL A 135 5.34 14.63 23.75
C VAL A 135 6.15 15.91 23.57
N TRP A 136 6.18 16.79 24.56
CA TRP A 136 6.91 18.06 24.46
C TRP A 136 8.41 17.81 24.24
N GLY A 137 8.97 18.44 23.19
CA GLY A 137 10.36 18.25 22.79
C GLY A 137 10.66 16.86 22.23
N PHE A 138 9.66 16.11 21.75
CA PHE A 138 9.88 14.89 20.98
C PHE A 138 10.01 15.24 19.50
N GLU A 139 11.21 15.08 18.95
CA GLU A 139 11.51 15.40 17.56
C GLU A 139 11.47 14.13 16.70
N LEU A 140 10.67 14.16 15.63
CA LEU A 140 10.55 13.04 14.68
C LEU A 140 11.66 13.04 13.64
N ALA A 141 12.12 14.23 13.20
CA ALA A 141 13.07 14.36 12.11
C ALA A 141 14.40 13.60 12.37
N PRO A 142 15.05 13.73 13.54
CA PRO A 142 16.30 12.99 13.82
C PRO A 142 16.12 11.47 13.85
N LEU A 143 14.89 10.99 14.13
CA LEU A 143 14.57 9.57 14.16
C LEU A 143 14.36 8.99 12.76
N ALA A 144 13.88 9.81 11.82
CA ALA A 144 13.61 9.40 10.45
C ALA A 144 14.82 9.51 9.51
N THR A 145 15.74 10.43 9.78
CA THR A 145 16.95 10.62 8.96
C THR A 145 17.86 9.38 8.99
N THR A 146 18.19 8.86 7.81
CA THR A 146 19.12 7.73 7.64
C THR A 146 20.49 8.22 7.19
N ALA A 147 21.53 7.37 7.29
CA ALA A 147 22.88 7.66 6.83
C ALA A 147 22.99 8.04 5.32
N LEU A 148 21.92 7.77 4.54
CA LEU A 148 21.81 8.07 3.10
C LEU A 148 21.07 9.40 2.82
N SER A 149 20.49 10.04 3.85
CA SER A 149 19.98 11.40 3.74
C SER A 149 21.14 12.40 3.87
N SER A 150 21.11 13.48 3.09
CA SER A 150 22.14 14.54 3.07
C SER A 150 22.34 15.13 4.48
N GLY A 151 23.35 14.69 5.21
CA GLY A 151 23.60 15.19 6.58
C GLY A 151 24.37 14.29 7.53
N GLY A 152 24.61 13.01 7.21
CA GLY A 152 25.56 12.20 7.98
C GLY A 152 25.00 11.59 9.26
N ARG A 153 25.77 10.63 9.77
CA ARG A 153 25.43 9.73 10.88
C ARG A 153 25.15 10.53 12.15
N VAL A 154 23.88 10.76 12.49
CA VAL A 154 23.50 10.97 13.89
C VAL A 154 23.66 9.61 14.57
N PRO A 155 24.59 9.44 15.53
CA PRO A 155 24.71 8.22 16.32
C PRO A 155 23.35 7.85 16.93
N THR A 156 23.04 6.56 16.98
CA THR A 156 21.80 6.03 17.57
C THR A 156 21.47 6.65 18.92
N GLU A 157 22.50 6.79 19.76
CA GLU A 157 22.39 7.34 21.12
C GLU A 157 22.10 8.83 21.15
N GLN A 158 22.50 9.59 20.13
CA GLN A 158 22.23 11.03 20.04
C GLN A 158 20.86 11.32 19.41
N ALA A 159 20.39 10.43 18.54
CA ALA A 159 19.07 10.56 17.90
C ALA A 159 17.91 10.20 18.86
N GLN A 160 18.17 9.43 19.91
CA GLN A 160 17.14 8.93 20.81
C GLN A 160 17.18 9.63 22.17
N ALA A 161 16.00 9.93 22.72
CA ALA A 161 15.90 10.49 24.07
C ALA A 161 16.45 9.50 25.11
N PRO A 162 16.96 9.97 26.27
CA PRO A 162 17.32 9.12 27.40
C PRO A 162 16.18 8.20 27.85
N VAL A 163 16.51 6.99 28.33
CA VAL A 163 15.52 5.95 28.67
C VAL A 163 14.49 6.44 29.70
N GLY A 164 14.92 7.14 30.75
CA GLY A 164 14.02 7.66 31.78
C GLY A 164 13.00 8.67 31.25
N ILE A 165 13.45 9.59 30.39
CA ILE A 165 12.57 10.56 29.72
C ILE A 165 11.58 9.82 28.82
N PHE A 166 12.05 8.86 28.02
CA PHE A 166 11.20 8.09 27.12
C PHE A 166 10.11 7.29 27.85
N ILE A 167 10.45 6.65 28.97
CA ILE A 167 9.46 5.94 29.81
C ILE A 167 8.43 6.92 30.38
N ALA A 168 8.87 8.09 30.86
CA ALA A 168 7.97 9.12 31.36
C ALA A 168 6.99 9.60 30.28
N ARG A 169 7.45 9.83 29.04
CA ARG A 169 6.60 10.15 27.89
C ARG A 169 5.59 9.04 27.58
N THR A 170 6.04 7.79 27.58
CA THR A 170 5.19 6.60 27.33
C THR A 170 4.09 6.49 28.38
N LEU A 171 4.41 6.65 29.67
CA LEU A 171 3.43 6.67 30.75
C LEU A 171 2.49 7.89 30.66
N GLY A 172 3.02 9.07 30.33
CA GLY A 172 2.21 10.27 30.09
C GLY A 172 1.18 10.08 28.98
N LEU A 173 1.54 9.36 27.91
CA LEU A 173 0.62 8.99 26.84
C LEU A 173 -0.39 7.91 27.25
N ALA A 174 -0.02 6.95 28.10
CA ALA A 174 -0.99 6.03 28.71
C ALA A 174 -2.03 6.77 29.55
N ILE A 175 -1.59 7.76 30.35
CA ILE A 175 -2.49 8.62 31.13
C ILE A 175 -3.38 9.45 30.19
N THR A 176 -2.80 10.02 29.14
CA THR A 176 -3.55 10.76 28.11
C THR A 176 -4.64 9.89 27.49
N GLY A 177 -4.30 8.66 27.09
CA GLY A 177 -5.25 7.67 26.59
C GLY A 177 -6.35 7.37 27.59
N LEU A 178 -6.01 7.17 28.86
CA LEU A 178 -6.97 6.91 29.94
C LEU A 178 -8.00 8.04 30.10
N ILE A 179 -7.54 9.29 30.11
CA ILE A 179 -8.39 10.47 30.24
C ILE A 179 -9.30 10.62 29.01
N ALA A 180 -8.74 10.43 27.82
CA ALA A 180 -9.50 10.49 26.57
C ALA A 180 -10.55 9.36 26.48
N GLY A 181 -10.19 8.16 26.91
CA GLY A 181 -11.11 7.03 27.05
C GLY A 181 -12.22 7.30 28.07
N ALA A 182 -11.90 7.96 29.19
CA ALA A 182 -12.90 8.37 30.18
C ALA A 182 -13.91 9.34 29.56
N ALA A 183 -13.42 10.35 28.82
CA ALA A 183 -14.26 11.29 28.09
C ALA A 183 -15.15 10.62 27.02
N PHE A 184 -14.69 9.51 26.45
CA PHE A 184 -15.44 8.73 25.47
C PHE A 184 -16.56 7.89 26.13
N VAL A 185 -16.31 7.34 27.31
CA VAL A 185 -17.27 6.49 28.04
C VAL A 185 -18.42 7.33 28.62
N ILE A 186 -18.15 8.56 29.07
CA ILE A 186 -19.17 9.45 29.64
C ILE A 186 -20.27 9.77 28.62
N GLY A 187 -21.51 9.44 28.96
CA GLY A 187 -22.69 9.66 28.12
C GLY A 187 -22.90 8.61 27.02
N SER A 188 -22.14 7.52 27.02
CA SER A 188 -22.40 6.39 26.13
C SER A 188 -23.39 5.41 26.76
N GLU A 189 -24.55 5.21 26.12
CA GLU A 189 -25.60 4.27 26.58
C GLU A 189 -25.15 2.81 26.65
N HIS A 190 -23.99 2.51 26.05
CA HIS A 190 -23.43 1.17 25.90
C HIS A 190 -22.16 0.94 26.73
N ALA A 191 -21.88 1.77 27.75
CA ALA A 191 -20.75 1.61 28.67
C ALA A 191 -20.94 0.42 29.65
N ARG A 192 -21.22 -0.77 29.13
CA ARG A 192 -21.14 -1.99 29.95
C ARG A 192 -19.68 -2.28 30.24
N ARG A 193 -19.37 -2.54 31.51
CA ARG A 193 -18.05 -3.02 31.90
C ARG A 193 -17.75 -4.31 31.13
N PRO A 194 -16.64 -4.38 30.37
CA PRO A 194 -16.24 -5.59 29.68
C PRO A 194 -15.93 -6.72 30.68
N ALA A 195 -15.90 -7.96 30.22
CA ALA A 195 -15.53 -9.09 31.07
C ALA A 195 -14.08 -8.92 31.57
N ASN A 196 -13.77 -9.41 32.79
CA ASN A 196 -12.40 -9.30 33.33
C ASN A 196 -11.35 -10.00 32.46
N ARG A 197 -11.73 -11.02 31.68
CA ARG A 197 -10.85 -11.68 30.71
C ARG A 197 -10.34 -10.72 29.63
N ASP A 198 -11.11 -9.70 29.29
CA ASP A 198 -10.75 -8.72 28.26
C ASP A 198 -9.76 -7.66 28.78
N LEU A 199 -9.55 -7.59 30.11
CA LEU A 199 -8.59 -6.68 30.74
C LEU A 199 -7.12 -7.08 30.43
N ALA A 200 -6.90 -8.35 30.07
CA ALA A 200 -5.58 -8.83 29.69
C ALA A 200 -5.02 -8.11 28.45
N TRP A 201 -5.89 -7.70 27.51
CA TRP A 201 -5.48 -7.02 26.29
C TRP A 201 -4.85 -5.63 26.55
N PRO A 202 -5.54 -4.68 27.20
CA PRO A 202 -4.96 -3.37 27.45
C PRO A 202 -3.77 -3.41 28.42
N LEU A 203 -3.79 -4.28 29.43
CA LEU A 203 -2.63 -4.48 30.31
C LEU A 203 -1.44 -5.05 29.53
N GLY A 204 -1.69 -6.00 28.63
CA GLY A 204 -0.68 -6.55 27.74
C GLY A 204 -0.07 -5.50 26.81
N LEU A 205 -0.89 -4.62 26.22
CA LEU A 205 -0.40 -3.51 25.37
C LEU A 205 0.45 -2.51 26.16
N LEU A 206 0.04 -2.17 27.39
CA LEU A 206 0.80 -1.27 28.26
C LEU A 206 2.13 -1.90 28.69
N ALA A 207 2.10 -3.18 29.08
CA ALA A 207 3.31 -3.94 29.42
C ALA A 207 4.26 -4.02 28.22
N LEU A 208 3.75 -4.31 27.03
CA LEU A 208 4.53 -4.34 25.80
C LEU A 208 5.19 -2.98 25.51
N ALA A 209 4.44 -1.87 25.65
CA ALA A 209 4.99 -0.53 25.49
C ALA A 209 6.14 -0.24 26.48
N LEU A 210 5.96 -0.63 27.75
CA LEU A 210 6.96 -0.45 28.80
C LEU A 210 8.17 -1.39 28.69
N ILE A 211 8.01 -2.55 28.05
CA ILE A 211 9.12 -3.46 27.74
C ILE A 211 9.93 -2.95 26.54
N ILE A 212 9.29 -2.44 25.50
CA ILE A 212 9.99 -1.89 24.32
C ILE A 212 10.79 -0.64 24.70
N ALA A 213 10.25 0.20 25.60
CA ALA A 213 10.87 1.46 26.01
C ALA A 213 12.36 1.34 26.42
N PRO A 214 12.78 0.49 27.37
CA PRO A 214 14.19 0.31 27.71
C PRO A 214 14.99 -0.47 26.66
N LEU A 215 14.32 -1.35 25.89
CA LEU A 215 14.98 -2.23 24.93
C LEU A 215 15.19 -1.58 23.56
N ARG A 216 14.64 -0.39 23.29
CA ARG A 216 14.65 0.24 21.95
C ARG A 216 16.04 0.33 21.30
N LEU A 217 17.09 0.67 22.06
CA LEU A 217 18.46 0.80 21.55
C LEU A 217 19.02 -0.57 21.16
N SER A 218 18.89 -1.55 22.06
CA SER A 218 19.31 -2.93 21.83
C SER A 218 18.51 -3.60 20.70
N ALA A 219 17.21 -3.32 20.62
CA ALA A 219 16.32 -3.84 19.59
C ALA A 219 16.66 -3.26 18.22
N GLU A 220 17.02 -1.98 18.13
CA GLU A 220 17.51 -1.38 16.90
C GLU A 220 18.76 -2.10 16.39
N GLY A 221 19.76 -2.27 17.27
CA GLY A 221 21.00 -2.98 16.95
C GLY A 221 20.73 -4.43 16.52
N TRP A 222 19.84 -5.13 17.22
CA TRP A 222 19.46 -6.50 16.88
C TRP A 222 18.77 -6.59 15.51
N ILE A 223 17.82 -5.71 15.20
CA ILE A 223 17.13 -5.70 13.89
C ILE A 223 18.14 -5.42 12.77
N LEU A 224 19.03 -4.44 12.95
CA LEU A 224 20.04 -4.10 11.94
C LEU A 224 21.11 -5.18 11.76
N ALA A 225 21.36 -6.00 12.80
CA ALA A 225 22.25 -7.16 12.73
C ALA A 225 21.62 -8.36 11.99
N LEU A 226 20.30 -8.39 11.80
CA LEU A 226 19.65 -9.43 11.00
C LEU A 226 20.11 -9.35 9.54
N ASP A 227 20.11 -10.51 8.87
CA ASP A 227 20.37 -10.57 7.44
C ASP A 227 19.39 -9.68 6.66
N SER A 228 19.89 -9.12 5.55
CA SER A 228 19.11 -8.21 4.69
C SER A 228 17.84 -8.86 4.16
N ASN A 229 17.85 -10.18 3.91
CA ASN A 229 16.67 -10.89 3.42
C ASN A 229 15.59 -11.01 4.51
N THR A 230 16.00 -11.31 5.75
CA THR A 230 15.08 -11.37 6.89
C THR A 230 14.46 -10.01 7.15
N ARG A 231 15.27 -8.94 7.13
CA ARG A 231 14.76 -7.56 7.26
C ARG A 231 13.78 -7.21 6.15
N PHE A 232 14.03 -7.65 4.92
CA PHE A 232 13.12 -7.43 3.81
C PHE A 232 11.77 -8.13 3.99
N LEU A 233 11.77 -9.39 4.44
CA LEU A 233 10.52 -10.11 4.75
C LEU A 233 9.74 -9.45 5.89
N LEU A 234 10.44 -9.03 6.96
CA LEU A 234 9.84 -8.30 8.06
C LEU A 234 9.25 -6.96 7.56
N ALA A 235 9.94 -6.25 6.67
CA ALA A 235 9.46 -5.01 6.08
C ALA A 235 8.18 -5.21 5.25
N LEU A 236 8.09 -6.30 4.47
CA LEU A 236 6.87 -6.65 3.72
C LEU A 236 5.69 -6.88 4.67
N VAL A 237 5.91 -7.65 5.75
CA VAL A 237 4.86 -7.96 6.74
C VAL A 237 4.45 -6.70 7.52
N ALA A 238 5.41 -5.91 7.97
CA ALA A 238 5.14 -4.69 8.73
C ALA A 238 4.46 -3.61 7.88
N GLY A 239 4.89 -3.42 6.63
CA GLY A 239 4.25 -2.49 5.70
C GLY A 239 2.83 -2.93 5.36
N ALA A 240 2.62 -4.20 5.01
CA ALA A 240 1.29 -4.75 4.74
C ALA A 240 0.37 -4.65 5.97
N GLY A 241 0.87 -5.02 7.15
CA GLY A 241 0.14 -4.94 8.42
C GLY A 241 -0.20 -3.51 8.81
N GLY A 242 0.76 -2.58 8.66
CA GLY A 242 0.56 -1.15 8.91
C GLY A 242 -0.47 -0.54 7.96
N GLY A 243 -0.38 -0.86 6.66
CA GLY A 243 -1.39 -0.47 5.67
C GLY A 243 -2.77 -1.04 5.97
N ALA A 244 -2.84 -2.31 6.39
CA ALA A 244 -4.10 -2.94 6.76
C ALA A 244 -4.73 -2.31 8.01
N ALA A 245 -3.92 -2.03 9.04
CA ALA A 245 -4.36 -1.36 10.25
C ALA A 245 -4.87 0.06 9.95
N LEU A 246 -4.11 0.85 9.18
CA LEU A 246 -4.51 2.19 8.76
C LEU A 246 -5.75 2.18 7.87
N GLY A 247 -5.84 1.25 6.93
CA GLY A 247 -7.02 1.08 6.08
C GLY A 247 -8.26 0.72 6.89
N GLY A 248 -8.16 -0.25 7.80
CA GLY A 248 -9.26 -0.61 8.69
C GLY A 248 -9.67 0.53 9.61
N LEU A 249 -8.71 1.30 10.13
CA LEU A 249 -8.97 2.49 10.94
C LEU A 249 -9.69 3.58 10.13
N MET A 250 -9.23 3.86 8.90
CA MET A 250 -9.85 4.81 7.99
C MET A 250 -11.28 4.41 7.62
N GLU A 251 -11.49 3.12 7.32
CA GLU A 251 -12.82 2.59 7.05
C GLU A 251 -13.74 2.81 8.24
N TRP A 252 -13.31 2.36 9.41
CA TRP A 252 -14.13 2.37 10.61
C TRP A 252 -14.52 3.79 11.05
N SER A 253 -13.58 4.74 10.97
CA SER A 253 -13.74 6.08 11.54
C SER A 253 -14.26 7.13 10.55
N LEU A 254 -13.75 7.13 9.31
CA LEU A 254 -13.99 8.22 8.36
C LEU A 254 -14.95 7.82 7.23
N ILE A 255 -14.78 6.62 6.68
CA ILE A 255 -15.49 6.22 5.45
C ILE A 255 -16.84 5.59 5.80
N ARG A 256 -16.89 4.70 6.78
CA ARG A 256 -18.13 3.99 7.18
C ARG A 256 -19.31 4.91 7.46
N PRO A 257 -19.15 6.04 8.20
CA PRO A 257 -20.27 6.95 8.43
C PRO A 257 -20.83 7.59 7.15
N LEU A 258 -20.07 7.55 6.06
CA LEU A 258 -20.35 8.21 4.78
C LEU A 258 -20.78 7.23 3.68
N TYR A 259 -21.00 5.94 3.97
CA TYR A 259 -21.49 4.98 2.95
C TYR A 259 -22.82 5.39 2.32
N SER A 260 -23.68 6.10 3.06
CA SER A 260 -24.92 6.65 2.52
C SER A 260 -24.74 7.96 1.73
N ARG A 261 -23.50 8.48 1.64
CA ARG A 261 -23.17 9.82 1.12
C ARG A 261 -21.96 9.78 0.16
N PRO A 262 -22.13 9.25 -1.07
CA PRO A 262 -21.00 8.99 -1.98
C PRO A 262 -20.13 10.21 -2.29
N ILE A 263 -20.72 11.39 -2.47
CA ILE A 263 -19.98 12.63 -2.78
C ILE A 263 -19.02 13.00 -1.62
N TYR A 264 -19.50 12.89 -0.38
CA TYR A 264 -18.71 13.21 0.80
C TYR A 264 -17.57 12.20 1.01
N GLN A 265 -17.77 10.95 0.61
CA GLN A 265 -16.73 9.93 0.66
C GLN A 265 -15.57 10.27 -0.29
N VAL A 266 -15.86 10.72 -1.51
CA VAL A 266 -14.83 11.17 -2.46
C VAL A 266 -14.08 12.36 -1.88
N LEU A 267 -14.79 13.35 -1.33
CA LEU A 267 -14.18 14.54 -0.73
C LEU A 267 -13.24 14.18 0.44
N VAL A 268 -13.68 13.30 1.35
CA VAL A 268 -12.87 12.85 2.49
C VAL A 268 -11.64 12.07 2.02
N THR A 269 -11.78 11.18 1.05
CA THR A 269 -10.65 10.38 0.57
C THR A 269 -9.64 11.22 -0.22
N LEU A 270 -10.08 12.25 -0.96
CA LEU A 270 -9.19 13.25 -1.55
C LEU A 270 -8.46 14.06 -0.47
N GLY A 271 -9.17 14.50 0.58
CA GLY A 271 -8.55 15.17 1.73
C GLY A 271 -7.47 14.30 2.39
N LEU A 272 -7.74 13.00 2.56
CA LEU A 272 -6.78 12.04 3.11
C LEU A 272 -5.53 11.87 2.25
N VAL A 273 -5.62 12.06 0.92
CA VAL A 273 -4.43 12.06 0.07
C VAL A 273 -3.48 13.19 0.46
N PHE A 274 -4.00 14.42 0.59
CA PHE A 274 -3.20 15.58 0.97
C PHE A 274 -2.66 15.43 2.39
N VAL A 275 -3.52 15.08 3.35
CA VAL A 275 -3.11 14.88 4.74
C VAL A 275 -2.05 13.79 4.86
N GLY A 276 -2.23 12.63 4.22
CA GLY A 276 -1.26 11.55 4.27
C GLY A 276 0.07 11.89 3.59
N THR A 277 0.05 12.68 2.51
CA THR A 277 1.27 13.15 1.85
C THR A 277 2.04 14.13 2.73
N GLU A 278 1.36 15.10 3.35
CA GLU A 278 1.99 16.06 4.25
C GLU A 278 2.44 15.41 5.56
N LEU A 279 1.71 14.41 6.08
CA LEU A 279 2.16 13.60 7.21
C LEU A 279 3.45 12.86 6.89
N VAL A 280 3.57 12.27 5.70
CA VAL A 280 4.81 11.61 5.27
C VAL A 280 5.96 12.60 5.19
N LYS A 281 5.74 13.79 4.61
CA LYS A 281 6.75 14.86 4.58
C LYS A 281 7.12 15.37 5.97
N GLY A 282 6.15 15.43 6.89
CA GLY A 282 6.38 15.86 8.27
C GLY A 282 7.19 14.85 9.08
N ILE A 283 6.98 13.55 8.85
CA ILE A 283 7.65 12.47 9.59
C ILE A 283 9.01 12.14 8.96
N TRP A 284 9.05 11.89 7.65
CA TRP A 284 10.27 11.45 6.93
C TRP A 284 10.96 12.57 6.15
N GLY A 285 10.45 13.79 6.15
CA GLY A 285 10.98 14.87 5.33
C GLY A 285 10.51 14.80 3.87
N PRO A 286 10.75 15.86 3.08
CA PRO A 286 10.34 15.93 1.68
C PRO A 286 11.25 15.14 0.72
N GLY A 287 12.39 14.65 1.20
CA GLY A 287 13.39 13.95 0.41
C GLY A 287 12.97 12.56 -0.05
N GLY A 288 13.64 12.06 -1.09
CA GLY A 288 13.50 10.68 -1.54
C GLY A 288 14.46 9.75 -0.80
N TYR A 289 14.03 8.52 -0.53
CA TYR A 289 14.83 7.46 0.06
C TYR A 289 15.01 6.31 -0.91
N PHE A 290 16.18 5.67 -0.89
CA PHE A 290 16.43 4.45 -1.64
C PHE A 290 16.61 3.30 -0.67
N MET A 291 15.87 2.22 -0.94
CA MET A 291 15.99 0.98 -0.19
C MET A 291 16.98 0.07 -0.92
N GLU A 292 18.01 -0.38 -0.22
CA GLU A 292 18.99 -1.32 -0.81
C GLU A 292 18.32 -2.64 -1.20
N LEU A 293 18.82 -3.27 -2.25
CA LEU A 293 18.31 -4.57 -2.69
C LEU A 293 18.70 -5.66 -1.67
N PRO A 294 17.77 -6.55 -1.28
CA PRO A 294 18.09 -7.71 -0.45
C PRO A 294 19.19 -8.57 -1.07
N ALA A 295 19.99 -9.26 -0.25
CA ALA A 295 21.13 -10.07 -0.70
C ALA A 295 20.77 -11.12 -1.76
N TRP A 296 19.54 -11.67 -1.74
CA TRP A 296 19.04 -12.57 -2.80
C TRP A 296 19.04 -11.95 -4.21
N PHE A 297 19.02 -10.63 -4.31
CA PHE A 297 18.90 -9.90 -5.57
C PHE A 297 20.07 -8.94 -5.85
N SER A 298 21.04 -8.82 -4.93
CA SER A 298 22.15 -7.86 -5.05
C SER A 298 23.51 -8.52 -5.30
N ARG A 299 23.60 -9.85 -5.29
CA ARG A 299 24.87 -10.58 -5.49
C ARG A 299 25.42 -10.36 -6.90
N ARG A 300 26.67 -9.90 -6.97
CA ARG A 300 27.44 -9.74 -8.22
C ARG A 300 28.62 -10.70 -8.18
N GLY A 301 28.91 -11.36 -9.30
CA GLY A 301 30.01 -12.32 -9.42
C GLY A 301 30.40 -12.57 -10.88
N PRO A 302 31.51 -13.28 -11.13
CA PRO A 302 32.03 -13.53 -12.49
C PRO A 302 31.06 -14.33 -13.37
N SER A 303 30.19 -15.12 -12.74
CA SER A 303 29.12 -15.92 -13.37
C SER A 303 27.81 -15.15 -13.59
N CYS A 304 27.75 -13.85 -13.27
CA CYS A 304 26.58 -13.01 -13.54
C CYS A 304 26.79 -12.17 -14.82
N PRO A 305 25.79 -12.02 -15.70
CA PRO A 305 24.41 -12.48 -15.58
C PRO A 305 24.25 -14.00 -15.71
N SER A 306 23.31 -14.56 -14.95
CA SER A 306 23.07 -16.01 -14.97
C SER A 306 22.43 -16.42 -16.31
N PRO A 307 22.87 -17.52 -16.97
CA PRO A 307 22.41 -17.87 -18.30
C PRO A 307 20.94 -18.30 -18.36
N ASN A 308 20.42 -18.91 -17.29
CA ASN A 308 19.07 -19.49 -17.24
C ASN A 308 18.45 -19.32 -15.86
N LEU A 309 17.12 -19.45 -15.76
CA LEU A 309 16.39 -19.34 -14.48
C LEU A 309 16.85 -20.36 -13.42
N ILE A 310 17.18 -21.59 -13.84
CA ILE A 310 17.61 -22.66 -12.93
C ILE A 310 18.99 -22.34 -12.32
N ALA A 311 19.93 -21.85 -13.13
CA ALA A 311 21.25 -21.42 -12.65
C ALA A 311 21.11 -20.21 -11.71
N TRP A 312 20.19 -19.29 -12.01
CA TRP A 312 19.91 -18.16 -11.14
C TRP A 312 19.40 -18.58 -9.75
N LEU A 313 18.53 -19.61 -9.67
CA LEU A 313 18.06 -20.16 -8.39
C LEU A 313 19.19 -20.71 -7.51
N GLN A 314 20.31 -21.11 -8.11
CA GLN A 314 21.48 -21.62 -7.40
C GLN A 314 22.45 -20.48 -7.03
N ASP A 315 22.72 -19.57 -7.96
CA ASP A 315 23.77 -18.55 -7.81
C ASP A 315 23.29 -17.26 -7.11
N ASN A 316 21.98 -17.00 -7.08
CA ASN A 316 21.35 -15.77 -6.58
C ASN A 316 21.93 -14.49 -7.22
N CYS A 317 22.19 -14.53 -8.53
CA CYS A 317 22.71 -13.37 -9.27
C CYS A 317 21.74 -12.18 -9.27
N ALA A 318 22.30 -10.96 -9.33
CA ALA A 318 21.54 -9.71 -9.46
C ALA A 318 20.81 -9.57 -10.81
N SER A 319 21.19 -10.32 -11.83
CA SER A 319 20.52 -10.34 -13.13
C SER A 319 20.60 -11.72 -13.80
N ILE A 320 19.61 -11.98 -14.65
CA ILE A 320 19.52 -13.14 -15.54
C ILE A 320 19.67 -12.65 -16.97
N ASP A 321 20.40 -13.38 -17.80
CA ASP A 321 20.48 -13.09 -19.22
C ASP A 321 19.20 -13.54 -19.94
N VAL A 322 18.57 -12.61 -20.65
CA VAL A 322 17.41 -12.88 -21.51
C VAL A 322 17.77 -12.46 -22.92
N LEU A 323 18.03 -13.45 -23.78
CA LEU A 323 18.42 -13.25 -25.18
C LEU A 323 19.65 -12.32 -25.35
N GLY A 324 20.63 -12.37 -24.44
CA GLY A 324 21.84 -11.54 -24.48
C GLY A 324 21.65 -10.13 -23.90
N ARG A 325 20.60 -9.88 -23.12
CA ARG A 325 20.41 -8.66 -22.32
C ARG A 325 20.21 -8.98 -20.84
N PRO A 326 20.93 -8.32 -19.93
CA PRO A 326 20.77 -8.54 -18.49
C PRO A 326 19.43 -8.00 -18.01
N PHE A 327 18.61 -8.87 -17.42
CA PHE A 327 17.35 -8.55 -16.80
C PHE A 327 17.47 -8.66 -15.26
N PRO A 328 17.19 -7.58 -14.48
CA PRO A 328 17.35 -7.62 -13.03
C PRO A 328 16.49 -8.69 -12.35
N SER A 329 17.08 -9.49 -11.48
CA SER A 329 16.38 -10.61 -10.82
C SER A 329 15.24 -10.15 -9.90
N TYR A 330 15.37 -8.96 -9.29
CA TYR A 330 14.31 -8.37 -8.47
C TYR A 330 12.98 -8.18 -9.22
N ARG A 331 13.04 -7.95 -10.53
CA ARG A 331 11.83 -7.81 -11.36
C ARG A 331 11.07 -9.13 -11.47
N ILE A 332 11.77 -10.26 -11.47
CA ILE A 332 11.15 -11.60 -11.45
C ILE A 332 10.42 -11.82 -10.13
N PHE A 333 11.02 -11.41 -9.01
CA PHE A 333 10.35 -11.42 -7.72
C PHE A 333 9.06 -10.60 -7.72
N ILE A 334 9.08 -9.38 -8.27
CA ILE A 334 7.87 -8.53 -8.40
C ILE A 334 6.79 -9.24 -9.23
N ILE A 335 7.15 -9.83 -10.35
CA ILE A 335 6.22 -10.58 -11.22
C ILE A 335 5.63 -11.78 -10.47
N ALA A 336 6.48 -12.56 -9.80
CA ALA A 336 6.06 -13.71 -9.00
C ALA A 336 5.12 -13.29 -7.86
N LEU A 337 5.42 -12.17 -7.19
CA LEU A 337 4.57 -11.60 -6.14
C LEU A 337 3.21 -11.15 -6.67
N GLY A 338 3.16 -10.52 -7.85
CA GLY A 338 1.91 -10.16 -8.52
C GLY A 338 1.05 -11.38 -8.85
N ILE A 339 1.66 -12.45 -9.40
CA ILE A 339 0.97 -13.73 -9.68
C ILE A 339 0.48 -14.38 -8.38
N ALA A 340 1.33 -14.42 -7.34
CA ALA A 340 0.97 -14.97 -6.04
C ALA A 340 -0.22 -14.22 -5.43
N MET A 341 -0.26 -12.89 -5.53
CA MET A 341 -1.40 -12.10 -5.08
C MET A 341 -2.65 -12.34 -5.91
N PHE A 342 -2.53 -12.47 -7.24
CA PHE A 342 -3.68 -12.80 -8.09
C PHE A 342 -4.31 -14.12 -7.67
N ILE A 343 -3.49 -15.15 -7.50
CA ILE A 343 -3.93 -16.47 -7.03
C ILE A 343 -4.51 -16.37 -5.61
N GLY A 344 -3.82 -15.68 -4.71
CA GLY A 344 -4.24 -15.52 -3.31
C GLY A 344 -5.63 -14.85 -3.18
N ILE A 345 -5.85 -13.76 -3.90
CA ILE A 345 -7.15 -13.07 -3.93
C ILE A 345 -8.21 -13.94 -4.61
N ALA A 346 -7.88 -14.61 -5.72
CA ALA A 346 -8.80 -15.52 -6.38
C ALA A 346 -9.23 -16.65 -5.45
N VAL A 347 -8.31 -17.22 -4.69
CA VAL A 347 -8.58 -18.26 -3.70
C VAL A 347 -9.43 -17.72 -2.56
N LEU A 348 -9.04 -16.58 -1.99
CA LEU A 348 -9.78 -15.90 -0.93
C LEU A 348 -11.23 -15.66 -1.34
N LEU A 349 -11.46 -15.08 -2.51
CA LEU A 349 -12.80 -14.75 -2.97
C LEU A 349 -13.57 -16.01 -3.37
N ARG A 350 -13.02 -16.91 -4.19
CA ARG A 350 -13.79 -18.02 -4.77
C ARG A 350 -13.99 -19.20 -3.83
N TYR A 351 -12.97 -19.55 -3.05
CA TYR A 351 -12.93 -20.83 -2.33
C TYR A 351 -13.03 -20.71 -0.81
N THR A 352 -12.97 -19.50 -0.21
CA THR A 352 -13.07 -19.35 1.25
C THR A 352 -14.47 -18.94 1.73
N ARG A 353 -14.77 -19.28 3.00
CA ARG A 353 -15.99 -18.82 3.69
C ARG A 353 -16.11 -17.31 3.72
N LEU A 354 -14.99 -16.61 3.90
CA LEU A 354 -14.95 -15.15 3.90
C LEU A 354 -15.40 -14.60 2.55
N GLY A 355 -14.94 -15.19 1.43
CA GLY A 355 -15.39 -14.83 0.10
C GLY A 355 -16.89 -15.09 -0.16
N MET A 356 -17.45 -16.16 0.39
CA MET A 356 -18.89 -16.43 0.33
C MET A 356 -19.71 -15.41 1.12
N ILE A 357 -19.29 -15.09 2.35
CA ILE A 357 -19.94 -14.10 3.22
C ILE A 357 -19.90 -12.72 2.58
N ILE A 358 -18.77 -12.35 1.97
CA ILE A 358 -18.63 -11.11 1.22
C ILE A 358 -19.67 -11.06 0.11
N ARG A 359 -19.69 -12.04 -0.81
CA ARG A 359 -20.61 -12.00 -1.96
C ARG A 359 -22.07 -11.96 -1.53
N ALA A 360 -22.44 -12.74 -0.51
CA ALA A 360 -23.78 -12.72 0.05
C ALA A 360 -24.10 -11.36 0.68
N GLY A 361 -23.17 -10.77 1.43
CA GLY A 361 -23.37 -9.50 2.13
C GLY A 361 -23.48 -8.29 1.20
N VAL A 362 -22.90 -8.37 -0.01
CA VAL A 362 -23.05 -7.35 -1.06
C VAL A 362 -24.39 -7.48 -1.78
N GLN A 363 -24.88 -8.72 -1.97
CA GLN A 363 -26.18 -8.96 -2.61
C GLN A 363 -27.36 -8.64 -1.68
N ASP A 364 -27.29 -9.11 -0.43
CA ASP A 364 -28.30 -8.89 0.60
C ASP A 364 -27.63 -8.87 1.99
N GLY A 365 -27.26 -7.67 2.42
CA GLY A 365 -26.64 -7.46 3.73
C GLY A 365 -27.59 -7.68 4.91
N GLU A 366 -28.91 -7.59 4.72
CA GLU A 366 -29.90 -7.78 5.78
C GLU A 366 -30.08 -9.27 6.08
N MET A 367 -30.19 -10.11 5.04
CA MET A 367 -30.21 -11.57 5.15
C MET A 367 -28.96 -12.10 5.89
N VAL A 368 -27.77 -11.62 5.52
CA VAL A 368 -26.52 -12.05 6.17
C VAL A 368 -26.46 -11.62 7.64
N GLN A 369 -27.01 -10.45 7.98
CA GLN A 369 -27.12 -10.00 9.37
C GLN A 369 -28.13 -10.83 10.17
N ALA A 370 -29.23 -11.27 9.56
CA ALA A 370 -30.21 -12.17 10.19
C ALA A 370 -29.60 -13.54 10.54
N LEU A 371 -28.61 -14.00 9.78
CA LEU A 371 -27.80 -15.19 10.09
C LEU A 371 -26.77 -14.96 11.22
N GLY A 372 -26.77 -13.79 11.85
CA GLY A 372 -25.87 -13.44 12.96
C GLY A 372 -24.47 -12.99 12.53
N ILE A 373 -24.24 -12.79 11.23
CA ILE A 373 -22.94 -12.38 10.71
C ILE A 373 -22.86 -10.85 10.67
N ASN A 374 -21.85 -10.29 11.34
CA ASN A 374 -21.65 -8.85 11.36
C ASN A 374 -20.98 -8.34 10.07
N VAL A 375 -21.79 -7.99 9.08
CA VAL A 375 -21.35 -7.46 7.77
C VAL A 375 -20.41 -6.27 7.91
N ARG A 376 -20.63 -5.39 8.90
CA ARG A 376 -19.77 -4.22 9.15
C ARG A 376 -18.33 -4.61 9.47
N ARG A 377 -18.10 -5.70 10.22
CA ARG A 377 -16.74 -6.20 10.49
C ARG A 377 -16.09 -6.83 9.26
N VAL A 378 -16.89 -7.50 8.44
CA VAL A 378 -16.42 -8.08 7.18
C VAL A 378 -15.95 -6.98 6.23
N PHE A 379 -16.71 -5.88 6.11
CA PHE A 379 -16.32 -4.73 5.29
C PHE A 379 -15.04 -4.04 5.79
N THR A 380 -14.85 -3.85 7.11
CA THR A 380 -13.55 -3.39 7.65
C THR A 380 -12.43 -4.33 7.29
N LEU A 381 -12.65 -5.64 7.40
CA LEU A 381 -11.62 -6.63 7.09
C LEU A 381 -11.26 -6.60 5.61
N VAL A 382 -12.23 -6.47 4.71
CA VAL A 382 -12.01 -6.31 3.27
C VAL A 382 -11.22 -5.04 2.98
N PHE A 383 -11.59 -3.93 3.63
CA PHE A 383 -10.90 -2.66 3.45
C PHE A 383 -9.45 -2.73 3.98
N ALA A 384 -9.25 -3.33 5.14
CA ALA A 384 -7.94 -3.60 5.72
C ALA A 384 -7.10 -4.49 4.81
N LEU A 385 -7.66 -5.59 4.28
CA LEU A 385 -6.96 -6.45 3.33
C LEU A 385 -6.59 -5.70 2.04
N GLY A 386 -7.52 -4.94 1.44
CA GLY A 386 -7.24 -4.16 0.25
C GLY A 386 -6.13 -3.12 0.47
N ALA A 387 -6.19 -2.39 1.58
CA ALA A 387 -5.16 -1.43 1.98
C ALA A 387 -3.81 -2.09 2.27
N GLY A 388 -3.82 -3.25 2.94
CA GLY A 388 -2.61 -4.02 3.24
C GLY A 388 -1.92 -4.56 1.99
N LEU A 389 -2.70 -5.02 1.00
CA LEU A 389 -2.18 -5.48 -0.30
C LEU A 389 -1.55 -4.32 -1.09
N ALA A 390 -2.16 -3.14 -1.07
CA ALA A 390 -1.55 -1.95 -1.66
C ALA A 390 -0.26 -1.55 -0.93
N ALA A 391 -0.27 -1.53 0.41
CA ALA A 391 0.92 -1.22 1.19
C ALA A 391 2.05 -2.24 0.98
N LEU A 392 1.73 -3.53 0.83
CA LEU A 392 2.67 -4.57 0.43
C LEU A 392 3.32 -4.24 -0.92
N GLY A 393 2.52 -3.79 -1.90
CA GLY A 393 3.01 -3.31 -3.18
C GLY A 393 3.98 -2.13 -3.04
N GLY A 394 3.72 -1.22 -2.12
CA GLY A 394 4.60 -0.09 -1.83
C GLY A 394 5.97 -0.52 -1.33
N VAL A 395 6.00 -1.46 -0.39
CA VAL A 395 7.27 -2.03 0.11
C VAL A 395 8.02 -2.77 -1.01
N ALA A 396 7.31 -3.54 -1.85
CA ALA A 396 7.91 -4.23 -2.99
C ALA A 396 8.39 -3.29 -4.10
N ALA A 397 7.81 -2.09 -4.22
CA ALA A 397 8.26 -1.08 -5.18
C ALA A 397 9.49 -0.31 -4.69
N ALA A 398 9.70 -0.22 -3.37
CA ALA A 398 10.74 0.64 -2.77
C ALA A 398 12.17 0.36 -3.27
N PRO A 399 12.67 -0.89 -3.36
CA PRO A 399 14.02 -1.15 -3.89
C PRO A 399 14.14 -0.91 -5.41
N PHE A 400 13.03 -0.85 -6.13
CA PHE A 400 13.01 -0.69 -7.58
C PHE A 400 12.87 0.77 -8.03
N LEU A 401 12.00 1.54 -7.37
CA LEU A 401 11.67 2.92 -7.75
C LEU A 401 12.22 3.98 -6.78
N GLY A 402 12.72 3.55 -5.62
CA GLY A 402 12.91 4.44 -4.50
C GLY A 402 11.56 4.85 -3.89
N ILE A 403 11.65 5.67 -2.86
CA ILE A 403 10.52 6.11 -2.06
C ILE A 403 10.53 7.63 -2.09
N SER A 404 9.40 8.23 -2.44
CA SER A 404 9.24 9.67 -2.40
C SER A 404 7.81 10.01 -1.96
N PRO A 405 7.56 11.23 -1.45
CA PRO A 405 6.20 11.64 -1.09
C PRO A 405 5.23 11.70 -2.28
N GLY A 406 5.72 11.71 -3.52
CA GLY A 406 4.88 11.69 -4.73
C GLY A 406 4.45 10.29 -5.16
N LEU A 407 5.09 9.25 -4.65
CA LEU A 407 4.92 7.85 -5.08
C LEU A 407 3.45 7.40 -5.07
N GLY A 408 2.70 7.83 -4.04
CA GLY A 408 1.30 7.42 -3.88
C GLY A 408 0.38 7.96 -4.97
N GLN A 409 0.56 9.21 -5.39
CA GLN A 409 -0.28 9.85 -6.41
C GLN A 409 -0.01 9.26 -7.79
N GLU A 410 1.27 8.99 -8.11
CA GLU A 410 1.67 8.37 -9.37
C GLU A 410 1.05 6.98 -9.54
N PHE A 411 1.11 6.15 -8.49
CA PHE A 411 0.54 4.82 -8.51
C PHE A 411 -0.99 4.81 -8.40
N GLN A 412 -1.59 5.77 -7.70
CA GLN A 412 -3.05 5.89 -7.63
C GLN A 412 -3.66 6.12 -9.01
N LEU A 413 -3.06 7.01 -9.82
CA LEU A 413 -3.55 7.29 -11.16
C LEU A 413 -3.48 6.04 -12.05
N GLN A 414 -2.35 5.33 -12.05
CA GLN A 414 -2.20 4.11 -12.85
C GLN A 414 -3.13 2.99 -12.37
N ALA A 415 -3.36 2.88 -11.07
CA ALA A 415 -4.31 1.92 -10.51
C ALA A 415 -5.76 2.22 -10.94
N PHE A 416 -6.18 3.49 -10.92
CA PHE A 416 -7.50 3.86 -11.45
C PHE A 416 -7.63 3.52 -12.93
N ILE A 417 -6.64 3.89 -13.74
CA ILE A 417 -6.63 3.57 -15.16
C ILE A 417 -6.75 2.06 -15.38
N ALA A 418 -6.00 1.26 -14.62
CA ALA A 418 -6.05 -0.20 -14.70
C ALA A 418 -7.42 -0.78 -14.31
N VAL A 419 -8.05 -0.29 -13.22
CA VAL A 419 -9.41 -0.72 -12.83
C VAL A 419 -10.44 -0.34 -13.91
N VAL A 420 -10.37 0.88 -14.43
CA VAL A 420 -11.31 1.40 -15.42
C VAL A 420 -11.18 0.66 -16.75
N ILE A 421 -9.95 0.42 -17.23
CA ILE A 421 -9.69 -0.42 -18.41
C ILE A 421 -10.16 -1.85 -18.18
N GLY A 422 -9.86 -2.41 -17.01
CA GLY A 422 -10.24 -3.77 -16.63
C GLY A 422 -11.74 -3.98 -16.51
N GLY A 423 -12.47 -2.94 -16.12
CA GLY A 423 -13.88 -3.00 -15.74
C GLY A 423 -14.01 -2.99 -14.23
N MET A 424 -14.75 -2.00 -13.73
CA MET A 424 -15.01 -1.82 -12.32
C MET A 424 -15.74 -3.06 -11.74
N GLY A 425 -15.29 -3.56 -10.60
CA GLY A 425 -15.88 -4.73 -9.93
C GLY A 425 -15.41 -6.11 -10.40
N SER A 426 -14.49 -6.19 -11.37
CA SER A 426 -13.89 -7.46 -11.81
C SER A 426 -12.43 -7.54 -11.40
N PHE A 427 -12.09 -8.33 -10.37
CA PHE A 427 -10.69 -8.50 -9.95
C PHE A 427 -9.82 -9.11 -11.07
N THR A 428 -10.40 -9.99 -11.90
CA THR A 428 -9.72 -10.54 -13.08
C THR A 428 -9.54 -9.47 -14.16
N GLY A 429 -10.53 -8.59 -14.33
CA GLY A 429 -10.44 -7.44 -15.22
C GLY A 429 -9.34 -6.49 -14.77
N ALA A 430 -9.26 -6.18 -13.48
CA ALA A 430 -8.22 -5.35 -12.88
C ALA A 430 -6.80 -5.90 -13.13
N ALA A 431 -6.61 -7.23 -13.06
CA ALA A 431 -5.32 -7.85 -13.40
C ALA A 431 -4.92 -7.64 -14.86
N MET A 432 -5.86 -7.88 -15.79
CA MET A 432 -5.64 -7.67 -17.21
C MET A 432 -5.45 -6.19 -17.54
N GLY A 433 -6.20 -5.30 -16.91
CA GLY A 433 -6.06 -3.85 -17.03
C GLY A 433 -4.70 -3.36 -16.56
N ALA A 434 -4.24 -3.82 -15.39
CA ALA A 434 -2.91 -3.50 -14.87
C ALA A 434 -1.79 -4.01 -15.79
N LEU A 435 -1.93 -5.22 -16.34
CA LEU A 435 -0.99 -5.77 -17.32
C LEU A 435 -0.94 -4.92 -18.60
N LEU A 436 -2.09 -4.51 -19.13
CA LEU A 436 -2.15 -3.63 -20.32
C LEU A 436 -1.52 -2.26 -20.04
N VAL A 437 -1.81 -1.67 -18.88
CA VAL A 437 -1.22 -0.38 -18.45
C VAL A 437 0.29 -0.51 -18.26
N GLY A 438 0.76 -1.61 -17.67
CA GLY A 438 2.18 -1.90 -17.49
C GLY A 438 2.92 -2.06 -18.82
N LEU A 439 2.35 -2.84 -19.75
CA LEU A 439 2.89 -2.99 -21.10
C LEU A 439 2.91 -1.66 -21.85
N ALA A 440 1.82 -0.90 -21.80
CA ALA A 440 1.74 0.42 -22.41
C ALA A 440 2.79 1.39 -21.87
N ARG A 441 2.99 1.39 -20.55
CA ARG A 441 3.99 2.23 -19.90
C ARG A 441 5.40 1.83 -20.31
N ALA A 442 5.72 0.54 -20.34
CA ALA A 442 7.03 0.04 -20.76
C ALA A 442 7.34 0.35 -22.23
N PHE A 443 6.35 0.18 -23.12
CA PHE A 443 6.49 0.62 -24.52
C PHE A 443 6.68 2.13 -24.62
N GLY A 444 5.91 2.92 -23.86
CA GLY A 444 6.07 4.37 -23.81
C GLY A 444 7.45 4.81 -23.35
N ASP A 445 7.99 4.17 -22.30
CA ASP A 445 9.34 4.43 -21.81
C ASP A 445 10.41 4.08 -22.85
N GLN A 446 10.24 2.99 -23.58
CA GLN A 446 11.14 2.65 -24.68
C GLN A 446 11.08 3.68 -25.81
N MET A 447 9.87 4.12 -26.21
CA MET A 447 9.68 5.13 -27.26
C MET A 447 10.31 6.48 -26.90
N VAL A 448 10.36 6.83 -25.61
CA VAL A 448 11.08 8.03 -25.13
C VAL A 448 12.59 7.88 -25.32
N LEU A 449 13.13 6.68 -25.11
CA LEU A 449 14.57 6.42 -25.18
C LEU A 449 15.08 6.26 -26.63
N THR A 450 14.36 5.54 -27.48
CA THR A 450 14.80 5.25 -28.87
C THR A 450 14.17 6.16 -29.92
N GLY A 451 13.07 6.82 -29.59
CA GLY A 451 12.23 7.52 -30.58
C GLY A 451 11.55 6.55 -31.56
N ILE A 452 10.80 7.13 -32.50
CA ILE A 452 10.27 6.41 -33.68
C ILE A 452 11.01 6.91 -34.90
N GLN A 453 11.64 6.01 -35.64
CA GLN A 453 12.26 6.34 -36.92
C GLN A 453 11.23 6.19 -38.03
N LEU A 454 10.76 7.32 -38.56
CA LEU A 454 9.85 7.33 -39.70
C LEU A 454 10.66 7.17 -41.00
N PRO A 455 10.20 6.38 -41.98
CA PRO A 455 10.96 6.10 -43.21
C PRO A 455 11.42 7.34 -43.99
N TRP A 456 10.73 8.47 -43.82
CA TRP A 456 10.98 9.75 -44.49
C TRP A 456 11.74 10.76 -43.63
N MET A 457 12.15 10.40 -42.40
CA MET A 457 12.89 11.28 -41.50
C MET A 457 14.30 10.72 -41.22
N SER A 458 15.31 11.58 -41.29
CA SER A 458 16.70 11.21 -40.97
C SER A 458 16.96 11.09 -39.48
N GLU A 459 16.15 11.76 -38.64
CA GLU A 459 16.24 11.70 -37.19
C GLU A 459 15.00 11.03 -36.60
N ALA A 460 15.20 10.21 -35.56
CA ALA A 460 14.11 9.58 -34.83
C ALA A 460 13.31 10.63 -34.05
N MET A 461 11.99 10.60 -34.18
CA MET A 461 11.10 11.46 -33.40
C MET A 461 11.13 10.98 -31.95
N THR A 462 11.78 11.75 -31.07
CA THR A 462 11.84 11.47 -29.63
C THR A 462 10.64 12.07 -28.91
N PHE A 463 10.20 11.43 -27.84
CA PHE A 463 9.05 11.86 -27.05
C PHE A 463 9.50 12.31 -25.66
N SER A 464 8.80 13.27 -25.08
CA SER A 464 9.04 13.63 -23.68
C SER A 464 8.49 12.54 -22.74
N PRO A 465 9.06 12.35 -21.54
CA PRO A 465 8.55 11.41 -20.54
C PRO A 465 7.08 11.63 -20.17
N SER A 466 6.59 12.88 -20.30
CA SER A 466 5.20 13.23 -20.07
C SER A 466 4.25 12.55 -21.07
N ILE A 467 4.66 12.42 -22.33
CA ILE A 467 3.87 11.75 -23.37
C ILE A 467 3.78 10.25 -23.08
N ALA A 468 4.86 9.63 -22.60
CA ALA A 468 4.86 8.22 -22.21
C ALA A 468 4.02 7.92 -20.95
N ARG A 469 3.75 8.92 -20.11
CA ARG A 469 2.75 8.81 -19.04
C ARG A 469 1.34 9.05 -19.56
N ALA A 470 1.17 10.00 -20.48
CA ALA A 470 -0.12 10.28 -21.12
C ALA A 470 -0.61 9.11 -21.98
N SER A 471 0.29 8.28 -22.52
CA SER A 471 -0.08 7.10 -23.32
C SER A 471 -0.99 6.12 -22.58
N THR A 472 -0.83 5.96 -21.26
CA THR A 472 -1.72 5.08 -20.47
C THR A 472 -3.13 5.67 -20.37
N VAL A 473 -3.25 6.99 -20.26
CA VAL A 473 -4.53 7.72 -20.28
C VAL A 473 -5.19 7.64 -21.66
N LEU A 474 -4.41 7.76 -22.74
CA LEU A 474 -4.92 7.62 -24.10
C LEU A 474 -5.48 6.22 -24.36
N ILE A 475 -4.80 5.18 -23.87
CA ILE A 475 -5.30 3.80 -23.96
C ILE A 475 -6.58 3.63 -23.16
N MET A 476 -6.67 4.22 -21.97
CA MET A 476 -7.92 4.25 -21.20
C MET A 476 -9.07 4.88 -22.00
N ALA A 477 -8.84 6.07 -22.55
CA ALA A 477 -9.83 6.78 -23.35
C ALA A 477 -10.27 5.94 -24.55
N LEU A 478 -9.32 5.32 -25.26
CA LEU A 478 -9.61 4.44 -26.39
C LEU A 478 -10.45 3.22 -25.96
N VAL A 479 -10.07 2.55 -24.87
CA VAL A 479 -10.82 1.39 -24.35
C VAL A 479 -12.24 1.79 -23.96
N LEU A 480 -12.42 2.93 -23.30
CA LEU A 480 -13.75 3.41 -22.89
C LEU A 480 -14.62 3.83 -24.08
N LEU A 481 -14.04 4.44 -25.11
CA LEU A 481 -14.75 4.76 -26.35
C LEU A 481 -15.24 3.50 -27.06
N LEU A 482 -14.45 2.42 -27.03
CA LEU A 482 -14.81 1.14 -27.63
C LEU A 482 -15.74 0.30 -26.74
N ARG A 483 -15.57 0.39 -25.41
CA ARG A 483 -16.30 -0.40 -24.42
C ARG A 483 -16.41 0.37 -23.09
N PRO A 484 -17.49 1.15 -22.88
CA PRO A 484 -17.65 2.03 -21.72
C PRO A 484 -17.60 1.33 -20.35
N ALA A 485 -18.00 0.05 -20.28
CA ALA A 485 -17.93 -0.75 -19.05
C ALA A 485 -16.52 -1.29 -18.74
N GLY A 486 -15.52 -1.03 -19.60
CA GLY A 486 -14.20 -1.67 -19.55
C GLY A 486 -14.19 -3.06 -20.21
N LEU A 487 -13.01 -3.67 -20.30
CA LEU A 487 -12.75 -4.92 -21.02
C LEU A 487 -13.48 -6.14 -20.44
N PHE A 488 -13.69 -6.17 -19.12
CA PHE A 488 -14.38 -7.28 -18.45
C PHE A 488 -15.60 -6.81 -17.64
N GLY A 489 -16.03 -5.56 -17.78
CA GLY A 489 -17.28 -5.09 -17.20
C GLY A 489 -18.49 -5.77 -17.84
N LYS A 490 -19.49 -6.08 -17.01
CA LYS A 490 -20.80 -6.54 -17.45
C LYS A 490 -21.60 -5.32 -17.90
N LYS A 491 -22.34 -5.45 -19.01
CA LYS A 491 -23.35 -4.46 -19.37
C LYS A 491 -24.55 -4.70 -18.45
N GLU A 492 -24.90 -3.70 -17.67
CA GLU A 492 -26.23 -3.64 -17.05
C GLU A 492 -27.27 -3.29 -18.11
#